data_AF-A0A6P0VR21-F1
#
_entry.id   AF-A0A6P0VR21-F1
#
_cell.length_a   1.000
_cell.length_b   1.000
_cell.length_c   1.000
_cell.angle_alpha   90.00
_cell.angle_beta   90.00
_cell.angle_gamma   90.00
#
_symmetry.space_group_name_H-M   'P 1'
#
loop_
_entity.id
_entity.type
_entity.pdbx_description
1 polymer ?
#
loop_
_entity_poly.entity_id
_entity_poly.type
_entity_poly.pdbx_seq_one_letter_code
_entity_poly.pdbx_strand_id
1 'polypeptide(L)'
;SPRDNRECSEFDPEEPHFLSYPYLANHCVAALFKDTAEVIPLAATGQLFGSPIFEYDNDKQQPKERRHILVWFDSHPETVSKGAEAYYSLLNLLCCRSKIIYAYNQSRRCHEAARNISSQLEQKVEELVQPPEETLEDLEQWLRFIPQKAFQYAKYLRDMEDHSTAITTNMLNYTSMLEKIQTLSLPDDNLAFFQNFLDHNCKQWQKQIEVDLYYLKPSQHLFDQMSSTIRGIIEVKQTESDRNLQKTLQDKEAADKKREKQLESVIAGVGTGLTISGISSQVASNPSKEISPAACQQPNLPFYFACSLVDMFFHIAIAIPVGILVWLWQKR
;
A
#
# COMPACT_ATOMS: atom_id res chain seq x y z
N SER A 1 9.73 13.17 -82.81
CA SER A 1 10.17 14.22 -81.87
C SER A 1 8.95 14.80 -81.18
N PRO A 2 8.97 15.03 -79.86
CA PRO A 2 10.15 15.15 -78.99
C PRO A 2 10.42 13.90 -78.13
N ARG A 3 11.66 13.82 -77.65
CA ARG A 3 12.27 12.72 -76.88
C ARG A 3 12.00 12.92 -75.38
N ASP A 4 11.72 11.82 -74.73
CA ASP A 4 11.72 11.60 -73.28
C ASP A 4 13.17 11.72 -72.77
N ASN A 5 13.49 12.80 -72.07
CA ASN A 5 14.75 12.96 -71.34
C ASN A 5 14.51 12.52 -69.89
N ARG A 6 14.65 11.22 -69.64
CA ARG A 6 14.99 10.68 -68.32
C ARG A 6 16.51 10.70 -68.19
N GLU A 7 17.05 11.72 -67.54
CA GLU A 7 18.38 11.62 -66.94
C GLU A 7 18.27 10.69 -65.74
N CYS A 8 18.77 9.47 -65.92
CA CYS A 8 19.16 8.60 -64.83
C CYS A 8 20.33 9.26 -64.12
N SER A 9 20.11 9.81 -62.92
CA SER A 9 21.21 10.11 -62.02
C SER A 9 21.83 8.78 -61.60
N GLU A 10 23.10 8.58 -61.96
CA GLU A 10 23.94 7.47 -61.51
C GLU A 10 23.82 7.30 -60.00
N PHE A 11 23.40 6.11 -59.60
CA PHE A 11 23.49 5.63 -58.23
C PHE A 11 24.96 5.28 -57.99
N ASP A 12 25.65 6.12 -57.22
CA ASP A 12 27.05 5.92 -56.85
C ASP A 12 27.11 4.92 -55.67
N PRO A 13 27.64 3.69 -55.82
CA PRO A 13 27.45 2.62 -54.85
C PRO A 13 28.65 2.41 -53.91
N GLU A 14 29.40 3.46 -53.53
CA GLU A 14 30.57 3.33 -52.63
C GLU A 14 30.79 4.49 -51.64
N GLU A 15 29.75 4.95 -50.91
CA GLU A 15 29.99 5.58 -49.59
C GLU A 15 29.64 4.61 -48.45
N PRO A 16 30.58 4.31 -47.54
CA PRO A 16 30.28 3.45 -46.42
C PRO A 16 29.26 4.15 -45.51
N HIS A 17 28.06 3.56 -45.35
CA HIS A 17 27.01 3.95 -44.39
C HIS A 17 27.45 3.94 -42.89
N PHE A 18 28.75 3.92 -42.60
CA PHE A 18 29.36 3.78 -41.28
C PHE A 18 29.43 5.07 -40.43
N LEU A 19 28.88 6.20 -40.91
CA LEU A 19 29.00 7.51 -40.24
C LEU A 19 27.66 8.18 -39.89
N SER A 20 26.56 7.43 -39.78
CA SER A 20 25.30 8.01 -39.28
C SER A 20 25.30 8.09 -37.74
N TYR A 21 24.85 9.22 -37.18
CA TYR A 21 24.70 9.38 -35.72
C TYR A 21 23.87 8.27 -35.03
N PRO A 22 22.75 7.77 -35.62
CA PRO A 22 22.02 6.65 -35.03
C PRO A 22 22.85 5.37 -34.92
N TYR A 23 23.68 5.07 -35.93
CA TYR A 23 24.58 3.92 -35.90
C TYR A 23 25.60 4.06 -34.77
N LEU A 24 26.22 5.25 -34.64
CA LEU A 24 27.17 5.52 -33.56
C LEU A 24 26.51 5.43 -32.18
N ALA A 25 25.30 5.96 -32.02
CA ALA A 25 24.56 5.88 -30.76
C ALA A 25 24.29 4.43 -30.34
N ASN A 26 23.86 3.58 -31.29
CA ASN A 26 23.64 2.16 -31.05
C ASN A 26 24.93 1.46 -30.61
N HIS A 27 26.07 1.79 -31.24
CA HIS A 27 27.38 1.28 -30.84
C HIS A 27 27.80 1.74 -29.45
N CYS A 28 27.53 2.99 -29.07
CA CYS A 28 27.79 3.50 -27.72
C CYS A 28 27.00 2.71 -26.67
N VAL A 29 25.70 2.48 -26.91
CA VAL A 29 24.85 1.71 -25.98
C VAL A 29 25.30 0.26 -25.92
N ALA A 30 25.51 -0.41 -27.06
CA ALA A 30 26.04 -1.78 -27.07
C ALA A 30 27.40 -1.88 -26.35
N ALA A 31 28.24 -0.84 -26.43
CA ALA A 31 29.52 -0.81 -25.76
C ALA A 31 29.43 -0.70 -24.23
N LEU A 32 28.39 -0.05 -23.69
CA LEU A 32 28.13 0.02 -22.25
C LEU A 32 27.65 -1.32 -21.66
N PHE A 33 27.09 -2.19 -22.49
CA PHE A 33 26.44 -3.45 -22.09
C PHE A 33 27.08 -4.69 -22.76
N LYS A 34 28.35 -4.62 -23.17
CA LYS A 34 29.03 -5.70 -23.92
C LYS A 34 28.95 -7.08 -23.26
N ASP A 35 28.93 -7.11 -21.92
CA ASP A 35 28.92 -8.35 -21.14
C ASP A 35 27.51 -8.80 -20.75
N THR A 36 26.47 -8.11 -21.21
CA THR A 36 25.08 -8.50 -20.98
C THR A 36 24.42 -8.90 -22.29
N ALA A 37 23.49 -9.85 -22.22
CA ALA A 37 22.60 -10.16 -23.33
C ALA A 37 21.47 -9.13 -23.50
N GLU A 38 21.50 -8.02 -22.74
CA GLU A 38 20.43 -7.04 -22.68
C GLU A 38 20.55 -6.04 -23.82
N VAL A 39 19.59 -6.07 -24.74
CA VAL A 39 19.45 -5.06 -25.80
C VAL A 39 18.48 -3.99 -25.29
N ILE A 40 18.99 -2.75 -25.17
CA ILE A 40 18.17 -1.59 -24.81
C ILE A 40 17.73 -0.92 -26.12
N PRO A 41 16.42 -0.87 -26.43
CA PRO A 41 15.94 -0.34 -27.70
C PRO A 41 16.03 1.18 -27.74
N LEU A 42 16.21 1.73 -28.95
CA LEU A 42 16.07 3.16 -29.22
C LEU A 42 14.59 3.54 -29.04
N ALA A 43 14.31 4.42 -28.08
CA ALA A 43 12.98 4.89 -27.74
C ALA A 43 12.63 6.18 -28.51
N ALA A 44 13.58 7.10 -28.64
CA ALA A 44 13.36 8.37 -29.33
C ALA A 44 14.66 9.01 -29.85
N THR A 45 14.49 9.94 -30.78
CA THR A 45 15.57 10.76 -31.35
C THR A 45 15.19 12.24 -31.27
N GLY A 46 16.18 13.10 -31.10
CA GLY A 46 15.99 14.53 -31.05
C GLY A 46 17.27 15.31 -31.36
N GLN A 47 17.21 16.61 -31.13
CA GLN A 47 18.33 17.53 -31.27
C GLN A 47 18.33 18.50 -30.08
N LEU A 48 19.49 18.67 -29.46
CA LEU A 48 19.69 19.52 -28.30
C LEU A 48 20.98 20.34 -28.49
N PHE A 49 20.83 21.66 -28.45
CA PHE A 49 21.87 22.67 -28.68
C PHE A 49 22.62 22.47 -29.99
N GLY A 50 21.87 22.12 -31.03
CA GLY A 50 22.35 21.89 -32.38
C GLY A 50 22.89 20.49 -32.63
N SER A 51 23.02 19.64 -31.59
CA SER A 51 23.59 18.29 -31.73
C SER A 51 22.56 17.18 -31.50
N PRO A 52 22.70 16.03 -32.18
CA PRO A 52 21.76 14.94 -32.09
C PRO A 52 21.82 14.25 -30.73
N ILE A 53 20.65 13.96 -30.18
CA ILE A 53 20.45 13.25 -28.91
C ILE A 53 19.51 12.04 -29.13
N PHE A 54 19.85 10.92 -28.51
CA PHE A 54 19.16 9.64 -28.65
C PHE A 54 18.75 9.11 -27.28
N GLU A 55 17.49 8.75 -27.13
CA GLU A 55 16.95 8.14 -25.91
C GLU A 55 16.81 6.64 -26.09
N TYR A 56 17.37 5.88 -25.16
CA TYR A 56 17.22 4.43 -25.06
C TYR A 56 16.55 4.09 -23.73
N ASP A 57 15.51 3.27 -23.78
CA ASP A 57 14.78 2.84 -22.60
C ASP A 57 14.28 1.41 -22.78
N ASN A 58 14.54 0.54 -21.80
CA ASN A 58 14.05 -0.85 -21.83
C ASN A 58 12.59 -1.00 -21.35
N ASP A 59 11.94 0.11 -21.02
CA ASP A 59 10.57 0.29 -20.55
C ASP A 59 10.14 -0.68 -19.44
N LYS A 60 11.10 -1.17 -18.65
CA LYS A 60 10.79 -2.03 -17.50
C LYS A 60 9.99 -1.23 -16.48
N GLN A 61 8.93 -1.85 -15.97
CA GLN A 61 8.07 -1.24 -14.96
C GLN A 61 8.74 -1.18 -13.58
N GLN A 62 9.65 -2.11 -13.28
CA GLN A 62 10.39 -2.11 -12.03
C GLN A 62 11.58 -1.14 -12.11
N PRO A 63 11.68 -0.14 -11.22
CA PRO A 63 12.75 0.86 -11.26
C PRO A 63 14.16 0.27 -11.18
N LYS A 64 14.33 -0.87 -10.49
CA LYS A 64 15.63 -1.55 -10.36
C LYS A 64 16.12 -2.19 -11.67
N GLU A 65 15.17 -2.61 -12.50
CA GLU A 65 15.40 -3.26 -13.79
C GLU A 65 15.41 -2.25 -14.94
N ARG A 66 14.79 -1.08 -14.74
CA ARG A 66 14.75 -0.05 -15.77
C ARG A 66 16.14 0.49 -16.07
N ARG A 67 16.42 0.66 -17.35
CA ARG A 67 17.64 1.29 -17.87
C ARG A 67 17.19 2.39 -18.82
N HIS A 68 17.65 3.60 -18.52
CA HIS A 68 17.36 4.80 -19.31
C HIS A 68 18.69 5.48 -19.62
N ILE A 69 18.97 5.66 -20.91
CA ILE A 69 20.26 6.16 -21.39
C ILE A 69 19.99 7.25 -22.41
N LEU A 70 20.73 8.35 -22.27
CA LEU A 70 20.80 9.38 -23.29
C LEU A 70 22.19 9.34 -23.91
N VAL A 71 22.24 9.24 -25.24
CA VAL A 71 23.47 9.44 -26.01
C VAL A 71 23.36 10.79 -26.69
N TRP A 72 24.23 11.73 -26.32
CA TRP A 72 24.24 13.08 -26.85
C TRP A 72 25.62 13.37 -27.42
N PHE A 73 25.67 13.75 -28.70
CA PHE A 73 26.92 14.04 -29.39
C PHE A 73 27.26 15.52 -29.32
N ASP A 74 28.55 15.84 -29.43
CA ASP A 74 29.04 17.21 -29.59
C ASP A 74 29.40 17.44 -31.06
N SER A 75 28.41 17.84 -31.86
CA SER A 75 28.56 18.08 -33.30
C SER A 75 28.30 19.52 -33.71
N HIS A 76 27.97 20.39 -32.75
CA HIS A 76 27.63 21.79 -33.00
C HIS A 76 28.40 22.69 -32.02
N PRO A 77 28.97 23.84 -32.47
CA PRO A 77 29.83 24.68 -31.63
C PRO A 77 29.19 25.18 -30.32
N GLU A 78 27.86 25.28 -30.29
CA GLU A 78 27.11 25.74 -29.12
C GLU A 78 26.79 24.63 -28.11
N THR A 79 27.00 23.36 -28.45
CA THR A 79 26.59 22.23 -27.62
C THR A 79 27.29 22.22 -26.27
N VAL A 80 28.61 22.41 -26.25
CA VAL A 80 29.38 22.41 -25.00
C VAL A 80 29.01 23.59 -24.09
N SER A 81 28.93 24.80 -24.65
CA SER A 81 28.67 26.01 -23.86
C SER A 81 27.25 26.01 -23.28
N LYS A 82 26.23 25.75 -24.10
CA LYS A 82 24.83 25.64 -23.65
C LYS A 82 24.60 24.41 -22.78
N GLY A 83 25.31 23.31 -23.06
CA GLY A 83 25.29 22.11 -22.23
C GLY A 83 25.79 22.37 -20.82
N ALA A 84 26.87 23.14 -20.66
CA ALA A 84 27.36 23.55 -19.36
C ALA A 84 26.35 24.45 -18.62
N GLU A 85 25.70 25.37 -19.32
CA GLU A 85 24.66 26.24 -18.75
C GLU A 85 23.41 25.45 -18.33
N ALA A 86 23.00 24.47 -19.14
CA ALA A 86 21.83 23.64 -18.90
C ALA A 86 22.07 22.46 -17.96
N TYR A 87 23.33 22.20 -17.56
CA TYR A 87 23.73 20.98 -16.85
C TYR A 87 22.83 20.65 -15.64
N TYR A 88 22.60 21.63 -14.77
CA TYR A 88 21.76 21.43 -13.59
C TYR A 88 20.28 21.20 -13.94
N SER A 89 19.77 21.89 -14.97
CA SER A 89 18.40 21.69 -15.43
C SER A 89 18.22 20.29 -16.01
N LEU A 90 19.16 19.82 -16.83
CA LEU A 90 19.13 18.47 -17.40
C LEU A 90 19.24 17.38 -16.32
N LEU A 91 20.17 17.54 -15.38
CA LEU A 91 20.33 16.61 -14.26
C LEU A 91 19.06 16.53 -13.42
N ASN A 92 18.46 17.67 -13.08
CA ASN A 92 17.24 17.72 -12.28
C ASN A 92 16.03 17.18 -13.05
N LEU A 93 15.95 17.41 -14.36
CA LEU A 93 14.93 16.83 -15.22
C LEU A 93 14.97 15.29 -15.15
N LEU A 94 16.15 14.68 -15.31
CA LEU A 94 16.33 13.23 -15.22
C LEU A 94 16.07 12.68 -13.81
N CYS A 95 16.41 13.45 -12.77
CA CYS A 95 16.09 13.12 -11.39
C CYS A 95 14.57 13.12 -11.15
N CYS A 96 13.85 14.13 -11.65
CA CYS A 96 12.39 14.19 -11.56
C CYS A 96 11.75 13.02 -12.29
N ARG A 97 12.22 12.69 -13.51
CA ARG A 97 11.79 11.50 -14.26
C ARG A 97 11.89 10.23 -13.43
N SER A 98 13.04 10.01 -12.79
CA SER A 98 13.30 8.84 -11.96
C SER A 98 12.40 8.78 -10.72
N LYS A 99 12.17 9.92 -10.06
CA LYS A 99 11.25 10.03 -8.93
C LYS A 99 9.80 9.72 -9.31
N ILE A 100 9.35 10.21 -10.46
CA ILE A 100 8.00 9.93 -10.99
C ILE A 100 7.83 8.43 -11.22
N ILE A 101 8.77 7.79 -11.93
CA ILE A 101 8.72 6.35 -12.22
C ILE A 101 8.72 5.54 -10.92
N TYR A 102 9.56 5.93 -9.95
CA TYR A 102 9.61 5.27 -8.66
C TYR A 102 8.27 5.40 -7.90
N ALA A 103 7.73 6.61 -7.79
CA ALA A 103 6.47 6.86 -7.10
C ALA A 103 5.31 6.09 -7.74
N TYR A 104 5.27 6.03 -9.08
CA TYR A 104 4.29 5.21 -9.79
C TYR A 104 4.45 3.72 -9.49
N ASN A 105 5.68 3.18 -9.49
CA ASN A 105 5.89 1.79 -9.11
C ASN A 105 5.43 1.49 -7.67
N GLN A 106 5.68 2.40 -6.73
CA GLN A 106 5.20 2.23 -5.36
C GLN A 106 3.66 2.26 -5.27
N SER A 107 3.00 3.14 -6.03
CA SER A 107 1.53 3.17 -6.06
C SER A 107 0.94 1.87 -6.61
N ARG A 108 1.59 1.24 -7.62
CA ARG A 108 1.19 -0.09 -8.12
C ARG A 108 1.26 -1.15 -7.01
N ARG A 109 2.34 -1.15 -6.22
CA ARG A 109 2.51 -2.09 -5.10
C ARG A 109 1.46 -1.88 -4.02
N CYS A 110 1.15 -0.63 -3.67
CA CYS A 110 0.08 -0.33 -2.72
C CYS A 110 -1.29 -0.78 -3.25
N HIS A 111 -1.57 -0.57 -4.54
CA HIS A 111 -2.79 -1.05 -5.17
C HIS A 111 -2.92 -2.57 -5.09
N GLU A 112 -1.88 -3.32 -5.44
CA GLU A 112 -1.86 -4.79 -5.35
C GLU A 112 -2.08 -5.27 -3.91
N ALA A 113 -1.42 -4.63 -2.95
CA ALA A 113 -1.56 -4.97 -1.54
C ALA A 113 -2.98 -4.67 -1.00
N ALA A 114 -3.55 -3.52 -1.37
CA ALA A 114 -4.93 -3.17 -1.03
C ALA A 114 -5.92 -4.15 -1.65
N ARG A 115 -5.76 -4.49 -2.93
CA ARG A 115 -6.63 -5.45 -3.63
C ARG A 115 -6.60 -6.84 -2.99
N ASN A 116 -5.42 -7.30 -2.59
CA ASN A 116 -5.27 -8.58 -1.88
C ASN A 116 -6.03 -8.57 -0.55
N ILE A 117 -5.96 -7.48 0.22
CA ILE A 117 -6.74 -7.34 1.45
C ILE A 117 -8.25 -7.32 1.15
N SER A 118 -8.72 -6.56 0.15
CA SER A 118 -10.14 -6.53 -0.22
C SER A 118 -10.65 -7.93 -0.57
N SER A 119 -9.91 -8.66 -1.41
CA SER A 119 -10.26 -10.02 -1.81
C SER A 119 -10.30 -11.00 -0.63
N GLN A 120 -9.35 -10.92 0.31
CA GLN A 120 -9.36 -11.75 1.52
C GLN A 120 -10.60 -11.48 2.39
N LEU A 121 -11.02 -10.22 2.50
CA LEU A 121 -12.15 -9.82 3.33
C LEU A 121 -13.49 -10.13 2.64
N GLU A 122 -13.60 -9.94 1.33
CA GLU A 122 -14.77 -10.33 0.54
C GLU A 122 -15.03 -11.85 0.63
N GLN A 123 -13.99 -12.68 0.55
CA GLN A 123 -14.11 -14.12 0.73
C GLN A 123 -14.67 -14.48 2.13
N LYS A 124 -14.25 -13.75 3.17
CA LYS A 124 -14.76 -13.95 4.54
C LYS A 124 -16.21 -13.50 4.68
N VAL A 125 -16.66 -12.50 3.92
CA VAL A 125 -18.08 -12.09 3.91
C VAL A 125 -18.94 -13.19 3.29
N GLU A 126 -18.49 -13.84 2.21
CA GLU A 126 -19.22 -14.95 1.60
C GLU A 126 -19.40 -16.14 2.55
N GLU A 127 -18.41 -16.42 3.40
CA GLU A 127 -18.50 -17.43 4.45
C GLU A 127 -19.65 -17.12 5.44
N LEU A 128 -19.81 -15.85 5.88
CA LEU A 128 -20.86 -15.44 6.85
C LEU A 128 -22.29 -15.51 6.33
N VAL A 129 -22.48 -15.44 5.02
CA VAL A 129 -23.82 -15.44 4.40
C VAL A 129 -24.38 -16.86 4.30
N GLN A 130 -23.52 -17.88 4.41
CA GLN A 130 -23.96 -19.28 4.53
C GLN A 130 -24.48 -19.54 5.96
N PRO A 131 -25.41 -20.49 6.17
CA PRO A 131 -25.95 -20.77 7.49
C PRO A 131 -24.80 -21.04 8.49
N PRO A 132 -24.75 -20.32 9.62
CA PRO A 132 -23.51 -20.15 10.36
C PRO A 132 -23.22 -21.39 11.20
N GLU A 133 -22.46 -22.32 10.64
CA GLU A 133 -21.72 -23.32 11.42
C GLU A 133 -20.56 -22.69 12.21
N GLU A 134 -20.23 -21.40 12.00
CA GLU A 134 -19.10 -20.78 12.69
C GLU A 134 -19.31 -20.75 14.21
N THR A 135 -18.26 -21.11 14.94
CA THR A 135 -18.28 -21.07 16.39
C THR A 135 -18.20 -19.63 16.90
N LEU A 136 -18.58 -19.42 18.18
CA LEU A 136 -18.38 -18.11 18.82
C LEU A 136 -16.90 -17.69 18.80
N GLU A 137 -15.99 -18.67 18.91
CA GLU A 137 -14.55 -18.47 18.87
C GLU A 137 -14.08 -17.97 17.48
N ASP A 138 -14.62 -18.54 16.39
CA ASP A 138 -14.32 -18.08 15.03
C ASP A 138 -14.71 -16.61 14.85
N LEU A 139 -15.92 -16.23 15.27
CA LEU A 139 -16.41 -14.86 15.16
C LEU A 139 -15.58 -13.87 15.99
N GLU A 140 -15.13 -14.26 17.18
CA GLU A 140 -14.23 -13.45 18.01
C GLU A 140 -12.85 -13.26 17.37
N GLN A 141 -12.30 -14.31 16.74
CA GLN A 141 -11.04 -14.20 15.99
C GLN A 141 -11.19 -13.22 14.82
N TRP A 142 -12.32 -13.26 14.12
CA TRP A 142 -12.57 -12.38 12.98
C TRP A 142 -12.69 -10.92 13.41
N LEU A 143 -13.33 -10.63 14.56
CA LEU A 143 -13.37 -9.28 15.13
C LEU A 143 -12.00 -8.70 15.48
N ARG A 144 -10.98 -9.55 15.69
CA ARG A 144 -9.60 -9.09 15.87
C ARG A 144 -8.89 -8.91 14.53
N PHE A 145 -9.16 -9.78 13.58
CA PHE A 145 -8.51 -9.80 12.27
C PHE A 145 -8.95 -8.66 11.35
N ILE A 146 -10.27 -8.43 11.22
CA ILE A 146 -10.83 -7.48 10.24
C ILE A 146 -10.34 -6.05 10.49
N PRO A 147 -10.37 -5.49 11.72
CA PRO A 147 -9.90 -4.13 11.95
C PRO A 147 -8.40 -3.96 11.63
N GLN A 148 -7.58 -4.98 11.89
CA GLN A 148 -6.16 -4.94 11.55
C GLN A 148 -5.95 -4.86 10.04
N LYS A 149 -6.71 -5.65 9.27
CA LYS A 149 -6.68 -5.62 7.80
C LYS A 149 -7.25 -4.33 7.24
N ALA A 150 -8.35 -3.82 7.80
CA ALA A 150 -8.94 -2.54 7.42
C ALA A 150 -7.97 -1.37 7.63
N PHE A 151 -7.22 -1.37 8.75
CA PHE A 151 -6.19 -0.35 8.98
C PHE A 151 -5.03 -0.44 7.97
N GLN A 152 -4.55 -1.65 7.68
CA GLN A 152 -3.52 -1.88 6.64
C GLN A 152 -4.01 -1.42 5.27
N TYR A 153 -5.27 -1.72 4.93
CA TYR A 153 -5.91 -1.27 3.71
C TYR A 153 -5.95 0.25 3.62
N ALA A 154 -6.46 0.92 4.65
CA ALA A 154 -6.53 2.38 4.70
C ALA A 154 -5.15 3.03 4.57
N LYS A 155 -4.11 2.42 5.16
CA LYS A 155 -2.72 2.83 4.95
C LYS A 155 -2.33 2.77 3.47
N TYR A 156 -2.58 1.67 2.78
CA TYR A 156 -2.22 1.57 1.35
C TYR A 156 -2.96 2.59 0.48
N LEU A 157 -4.23 2.88 0.77
CA LEU A 157 -4.98 3.91 0.05
C LEU A 157 -4.38 5.30 0.25
N ARG A 158 -4.04 5.66 1.49
CA ARG A 158 -3.34 6.92 1.78
C ARG A 158 -1.97 6.97 1.10
N ASP A 159 -1.19 5.91 1.19
CA ASP A 159 0.15 5.85 0.57
C ASP A 159 0.05 5.99 -0.98
N MET A 160 -1.03 5.49 -1.61
CA MET A 160 -1.31 5.75 -3.04
C MET A 160 -1.58 7.23 -3.33
N GLU A 161 -2.33 7.94 -2.48
CA GLU A 161 -2.56 9.39 -2.60
C GLU A 161 -1.25 10.18 -2.43
N ASP A 162 -0.40 9.78 -1.48
CA ASP A 162 0.93 10.37 -1.27
C ASP A 162 1.81 10.19 -2.52
N HIS A 163 1.81 9.00 -3.13
CA HIS A 163 2.52 8.74 -4.38
C HIS A 163 1.96 9.53 -5.56
N SER A 164 0.64 9.69 -5.66
CA SER A 164 0.01 10.57 -6.66
C SER A 164 0.51 12.02 -6.51
N THR A 165 0.53 12.53 -5.27
CA THR A 165 1.04 13.87 -4.95
C THR A 165 2.52 14.03 -5.29
N ALA A 166 3.33 13.00 -5.01
CA ALA A 166 4.74 12.99 -5.38
C ALA A 166 4.94 13.05 -6.91
N ILE A 167 4.11 12.33 -7.69
CA ILE A 167 4.12 12.41 -9.15
C ILE A 167 3.78 13.83 -9.60
N THR A 168 2.67 14.41 -9.14
CA THR A 168 2.27 15.79 -9.48
C THR A 168 3.38 16.80 -9.21
N THR A 169 3.99 16.72 -8.03
CA THR A 169 5.07 17.63 -7.63
C THR A 169 6.28 17.51 -8.55
N ASN A 170 6.69 16.28 -8.86
CA ASN A 170 7.84 16.07 -9.73
C ASN A 170 7.53 16.36 -11.21
N MET A 171 6.27 16.26 -11.65
CA MET A 171 5.85 16.74 -12.97
C MET A 171 6.04 18.25 -13.09
N LEU A 172 5.61 19.03 -12.09
CA LEU A 172 5.81 20.48 -12.08
C LEU A 172 7.30 20.85 -12.11
N ASN A 173 8.12 20.17 -11.29
CA ASN A 173 9.56 20.38 -11.28
C ASN A 173 10.20 20.01 -12.63
N TYR A 174 9.78 18.89 -13.21
CA TYR A 174 10.25 18.45 -14.53
C TYR A 174 9.90 19.48 -15.60
N THR A 175 8.65 19.97 -15.64
CA THR A 175 8.21 21.01 -16.58
C THR A 175 9.08 22.26 -16.45
N SER A 176 9.30 22.75 -15.23
CA SER A 176 10.16 23.92 -15.01
C SER A 176 11.60 23.71 -15.47
N MET A 177 12.16 22.50 -15.30
CA MET A 177 13.51 22.20 -15.80
C MET A 177 13.54 22.11 -17.33
N LEU A 178 12.51 21.53 -17.95
CA LEU A 178 12.39 21.44 -19.40
C LEU A 178 12.26 22.83 -20.02
N GLU A 179 11.45 23.71 -19.45
CA GLU A 179 11.31 25.11 -19.88
C GLU A 179 12.67 25.83 -19.85
N LYS A 180 13.46 25.66 -18.79
CA LYS A 180 14.82 26.24 -18.71
C LYS A 180 15.72 25.74 -19.83
N ILE A 181 15.69 24.45 -20.16
CA ILE A 181 16.46 23.88 -21.27
C ILE A 181 15.96 24.46 -22.61
N GLN A 182 14.65 24.59 -22.77
CA GLN A 182 14.01 25.16 -23.97
C GLN A 182 14.39 26.63 -24.19
N THR A 183 14.56 27.44 -23.13
CA THR A 183 15.03 28.83 -23.29
C THR A 183 16.43 28.96 -23.90
N LEU A 184 17.24 27.90 -23.80
CA LEU A 184 18.59 27.84 -24.36
C LEU A 184 18.62 27.17 -25.74
N SER A 185 17.51 26.56 -26.17
CA SER A 185 17.45 25.75 -27.40
C SER A 185 17.63 26.59 -28.66
N LEU A 186 18.21 25.97 -29.69
CA LEU A 186 18.35 26.53 -31.03
C LEU A 186 17.06 26.32 -31.86
N PRO A 187 16.86 27.08 -32.96
CA PRO A 187 15.63 26.97 -33.77
C PRO A 187 15.32 25.55 -34.28
N ASP A 188 16.34 24.77 -34.58
CA ASP A 188 16.20 23.40 -35.12
C ASP A 188 16.22 22.31 -34.02
N ASP A 189 16.37 22.69 -32.74
CA ASP A 189 16.34 21.72 -31.66
C ASP A 189 14.96 21.07 -31.53
N ASN A 190 14.96 19.76 -31.27
CA ASN A 190 13.75 18.97 -31.09
C ASN A 190 13.86 18.13 -29.82
N LEU A 191 13.09 18.54 -28.81
CA LEU A 191 13.01 17.92 -27.49
C LEU A 191 11.64 17.26 -27.23
N ALA A 192 10.90 16.91 -28.29
CA ALA A 192 9.56 16.35 -28.18
C ALA A 192 9.49 15.10 -27.29
N PHE A 193 10.53 14.28 -27.25
CA PHE A 193 10.55 13.08 -26.41
C PHE A 193 10.51 13.40 -24.89
N PHE A 194 11.17 14.48 -24.45
CA PHE A 194 11.06 14.93 -23.06
C PHE A 194 9.66 15.42 -22.72
N GLN A 195 8.99 16.07 -23.68
CA GLN A 195 7.61 16.52 -23.51
C GLN A 195 6.62 15.34 -23.54
N ASN A 196 6.84 14.35 -24.41
CA ASN A 196 6.02 13.15 -24.51
C ASN A 196 5.96 12.36 -23.20
N PHE A 197 7.07 12.30 -22.46
CA PHE A 197 7.09 11.69 -21.13
C PHE A 197 6.08 12.33 -20.16
N LEU A 198 5.95 13.67 -20.19
CA LEU A 198 4.93 14.38 -19.39
C LEU A 198 3.52 14.10 -19.91
N ASP A 199 3.33 14.30 -21.21
CA ASP A 199 1.99 14.35 -21.81
C ASP A 199 1.32 12.99 -21.93
N HIS A 200 2.10 11.93 -22.04
CA HIS A 200 1.56 10.58 -22.19
C HIS A 200 1.77 9.82 -20.88
N ASN A 201 3.03 9.51 -20.54
CA ASN A 201 3.32 8.61 -19.43
C ASN A 201 2.81 9.17 -18.09
N CYS A 202 3.19 10.40 -17.74
CA CYS A 202 2.86 10.95 -16.43
C CYS A 202 1.35 11.16 -16.24
N LYS A 203 0.66 11.70 -17.26
CA LYS A 203 -0.80 11.88 -17.23
C LYS A 203 -1.55 10.55 -17.14
N GLN A 204 -1.13 9.55 -17.91
CA GLN A 204 -1.71 8.21 -17.83
C GLN A 204 -1.52 7.58 -16.44
N TRP A 205 -0.33 7.71 -15.87
CA TRP A 205 -0.03 7.18 -14.53
C TRP A 205 -0.84 7.84 -13.43
N GLN A 206 -1.00 9.17 -13.46
CA GLN A 206 -1.90 9.86 -12.54
C GLN A 206 -3.34 9.37 -12.68
N LYS A 207 -3.83 9.27 -13.93
CA LYS A 207 -5.20 8.81 -14.17
C LYS A 207 -5.41 7.38 -13.69
N GLN A 208 -4.41 6.51 -13.86
CA GLN A 208 -4.47 5.15 -13.37
C GLN A 208 -4.59 5.10 -11.84
N ILE A 209 -3.79 5.89 -11.11
CA ILE A 209 -3.87 5.95 -9.63
C ILE A 209 -5.24 6.47 -9.19
N GLU A 210 -5.78 7.49 -9.86
CA GLU A 210 -7.11 8.03 -9.57
C GLU A 210 -8.20 6.98 -9.74
N VAL A 211 -8.17 6.24 -10.86
CA VAL A 211 -9.11 5.16 -11.16
C VAL A 211 -8.99 4.03 -10.12
N ASP A 212 -7.77 3.64 -9.77
CA ASP A 212 -7.55 2.60 -8.76
C ASP A 212 -8.10 3.01 -7.39
N LEU A 213 -7.85 4.26 -6.97
CA LEU A 213 -8.40 4.81 -5.73
C LEU A 213 -9.94 4.86 -5.78
N TYR A 214 -10.52 5.23 -6.92
CA TYR A 214 -11.96 5.27 -7.10
C TYR A 214 -12.60 3.89 -6.89
N TYR A 215 -11.98 2.82 -7.40
CA TYR A 215 -12.45 1.46 -7.18
C TYR A 215 -12.22 0.94 -5.76
N LEU A 216 -11.12 1.33 -5.12
CA LEU A 216 -10.74 0.81 -3.80
C LEU A 216 -11.41 1.54 -2.63
N LYS A 217 -11.69 2.85 -2.74
CA LYS A 217 -12.29 3.62 -1.64
C LYS A 217 -13.61 3.04 -1.12
N PRO A 218 -14.56 2.60 -1.97
CA PRO A 218 -15.83 2.03 -1.50
C PRO A 218 -15.66 0.82 -0.57
N SER A 219 -14.62 -0.01 -0.75
CA SER A 219 -14.42 -1.21 0.07
C SER A 219 -14.12 -0.90 1.54
N GLN A 220 -13.69 0.32 1.89
CA GLN A 220 -13.47 0.70 3.30
C GLN A 220 -14.76 0.58 4.12
N HIS A 221 -15.88 1.06 3.56
CA HIS A 221 -17.18 1.02 4.24
C HIS A 221 -17.66 -0.43 4.43
N LEU A 222 -17.35 -1.33 3.50
CA LEU A 222 -17.70 -2.74 3.61
C LEU A 222 -17.06 -3.39 4.84
N PHE A 223 -15.84 -2.99 5.21
CA PHE A 223 -15.14 -3.57 6.37
C PHE A 223 -15.76 -3.15 7.71
N ASP A 224 -16.27 -1.90 7.79
CA ASP A 224 -17.01 -1.41 8.96
C ASP A 224 -18.36 -2.11 9.10
N GLN A 225 -19.06 -2.32 7.98
CA GLN A 225 -20.30 -3.09 7.94
C GLN A 225 -20.07 -4.54 8.36
N MET A 226 -19.02 -5.18 7.84
CA MET A 226 -18.66 -6.55 8.20
C MET A 226 -18.40 -6.69 9.71
N SER A 227 -17.61 -5.78 10.28
CA SER A 227 -17.34 -5.77 11.73
C SER A 227 -18.61 -5.60 12.56
N SER A 228 -19.54 -4.75 12.09
CA SER A 228 -20.82 -4.52 12.75
C SER A 228 -21.74 -5.75 12.68
N THR A 229 -21.79 -6.42 11.52
CA THR A 229 -22.54 -7.67 11.32
C THR A 229 -22.03 -8.77 12.25
N ILE A 230 -20.71 -8.97 12.34
CA ILE A 230 -20.13 -10.00 13.21
C ILE A 230 -20.46 -9.73 14.68
N ARG A 231 -20.39 -8.47 15.14
CA ARG A 231 -20.84 -8.11 16.49
C ARG A 231 -22.30 -8.46 16.73
N GLY A 232 -23.17 -8.14 15.76
CA GLY A 232 -24.58 -8.51 15.83
C GLY A 232 -24.81 -10.03 15.93
N ILE A 233 -24.08 -10.84 15.16
CA ILE A 233 -24.16 -12.31 15.22
C ILE A 233 -23.71 -12.82 16.60
N ILE A 234 -22.61 -12.29 17.14
CA ILE A 234 -22.10 -12.64 18.47
C ILE A 234 -23.13 -12.31 19.55
N GLU A 235 -23.71 -11.11 19.52
CA GLU A 235 -24.73 -10.68 20.48
C GLU A 235 -25.95 -11.61 20.45
N VAL A 236 -26.40 -12.01 19.26
CA VAL A 236 -27.51 -12.97 19.10
C VAL A 236 -27.14 -14.35 19.68
N LYS A 237 -25.96 -14.91 19.34
CA LYS A 237 -25.52 -16.21 19.84
C LYS A 237 -25.34 -16.23 21.36
N GLN A 238 -24.78 -15.17 21.94
CA GLN A 238 -24.64 -15.03 23.39
C GLN A 238 -26.02 -14.95 24.07
N THR A 239 -26.93 -14.14 23.52
CA THR A 239 -28.31 -14.02 24.04
C THR A 239 -29.06 -15.36 24.00
N GLU A 240 -28.89 -16.16 22.95
CA GLU A 240 -29.50 -17.49 22.85
C GLU A 240 -28.89 -18.48 23.86
N SER A 241 -27.56 -18.48 24.00
CA SER A 241 -26.87 -19.28 25.01
C SER A 241 -27.34 -18.97 26.42
N ASP A 242 -27.44 -17.68 26.77
CA ASP A 242 -27.90 -17.23 28.09
C ASP A 242 -29.35 -17.65 28.36
N ARG A 243 -30.24 -17.53 27.36
CA ARG A 243 -31.62 -18.00 27.46
C ARG A 243 -31.70 -19.52 27.67
N ASN A 244 -30.88 -20.29 26.96
CA ASN A 244 -30.83 -21.75 27.09
C ASN A 244 -30.28 -22.18 28.46
N LEU A 245 -29.27 -21.50 28.96
CA LEU A 245 -28.73 -21.71 30.31
C LEU A 245 -29.79 -21.39 31.37
N GLN A 246 -30.48 -20.25 31.26
CA GLN A 246 -31.53 -19.84 32.18
C GLN A 246 -32.68 -20.87 32.22
N LYS A 247 -33.12 -21.34 31.04
CA LYS A 247 -34.15 -22.37 30.94
C LYS A 247 -33.71 -23.68 31.61
N THR A 248 -32.46 -24.10 31.39
CA THR A 248 -31.90 -25.30 32.02
C THR A 248 -31.84 -25.18 33.55
N LEU A 249 -31.51 -24.00 34.07
CA LEU A 249 -31.50 -23.73 35.51
C LEU A 249 -32.92 -23.76 36.09
N GLN A 250 -33.89 -23.14 35.42
CA GLN A 250 -35.30 -23.18 35.83
C GLN A 250 -35.86 -24.61 35.84
N ASP A 251 -35.54 -25.42 34.82
CA ASP A 251 -35.98 -26.82 34.75
C ASP A 251 -35.36 -27.66 35.88
N LYS A 252 -34.09 -27.41 36.23
CA LYS A 252 -33.43 -28.06 37.37
C LYS A 252 -34.05 -27.64 38.70
N GLU A 253 -34.29 -26.35 38.92
CA GLU A 253 -34.96 -25.86 40.14
C GLU A 253 -36.37 -26.43 40.30
N ALA A 254 -37.13 -26.53 39.21
CA ALA A 254 -38.46 -27.13 39.22
C ALA A 254 -38.41 -28.63 39.57
N ALA A 255 -37.42 -29.36 39.04
CA ALA A 255 -37.19 -30.76 39.38
C ALA A 255 -36.78 -30.93 40.85
N ASP A 256 -35.93 -30.05 41.38
CA ASP A 256 -35.50 -30.06 42.79
C ASP A 256 -36.67 -29.80 43.74
N LYS A 257 -37.49 -28.78 43.47
CA LYS A 257 -38.72 -28.53 44.23
C LYS A 257 -39.69 -29.71 44.19
N LYS A 258 -39.77 -30.43 43.06
CA LYS A 258 -40.61 -31.63 42.96
C LYS A 258 -40.05 -32.78 43.81
N ARG A 259 -38.73 -32.99 43.81
CA ARG A 259 -38.07 -33.98 44.67
C ARG A 259 -38.25 -33.67 46.15
N GLU A 260 -38.13 -32.41 46.54
CA GLU A 260 -38.34 -31.95 47.91
C GLU A 260 -39.78 -32.23 48.38
N LYS A 261 -40.79 -31.85 47.60
CA LYS A 261 -42.20 -32.14 47.91
C LYS A 261 -42.50 -33.65 48.02
N GLN A 262 -41.85 -34.47 47.18
CA GLN A 262 -41.97 -35.92 47.28
C GLN A 262 -41.33 -36.46 48.57
N LEU A 263 -40.16 -35.92 48.95
CA LEU A 263 -39.50 -36.30 50.20
C LEU A 263 -40.33 -35.90 51.43
N GLU A 264 -40.88 -34.68 51.47
CA GLU A 264 -41.80 -34.25 52.53
C GLU A 264 -43.02 -35.17 52.65
N SER A 265 -43.62 -35.56 51.51
CA SER A 265 -44.76 -36.48 51.48
C SER A 265 -44.40 -37.88 52.00
N VAL A 266 -43.20 -38.39 51.69
CA VAL A 266 -42.71 -39.67 52.19
C VAL A 266 -42.42 -39.60 53.69
N ILE A 267 -41.79 -38.54 54.18
CA ILE A 267 -41.53 -38.34 55.62
C ILE A 267 -42.85 -38.23 56.39
N ALA A 268 -43.82 -37.47 55.89
CA ALA A 268 -45.15 -37.35 56.49
C ALA A 268 -45.96 -38.67 56.46
N GLY A 269 -45.82 -39.45 55.37
CA GLY A 269 -46.46 -40.76 55.22
C GLY A 269 -45.85 -41.85 56.12
N VAL A 270 -44.55 -41.83 56.37
CA VAL A 270 -43.89 -42.71 57.36
C VAL A 270 -44.21 -42.25 58.79
N GLY A 271 -44.35 -40.94 59.02
CA GLY A 271 -44.67 -40.34 60.32
C GLY A 271 -46.08 -40.61 60.85
N THR A 272 -46.98 -41.19 60.06
CA THR A 272 -48.36 -41.54 60.50
C THR A 272 -48.57 -43.05 60.71
N GLY A 273 -47.53 -43.89 60.56
CA GLY A 273 -47.68 -45.34 60.50
C GLY A 273 -46.82 -46.22 61.42
N LEU A 274 -45.86 -45.71 62.20
CA LEU A 274 -45.07 -46.54 63.11
C LEU A 274 -44.76 -45.85 64.45
N THR A 275 -45.31 -46.42 65.52
CA THR A 275 -44.85 -46.25 66.90
C THR A 275 -43.54 -47.02 67.14
N ILE A 276 -42.62 -46.42 67.93
CA ILE A 276 -41.39 -46.97 68.59
C ILE A 276 -40.14 -47.01 67.66
N SER A 277 -38.91 -46.55 67.99
CA SER A 277 -38.19 -46.07 69.19
C SER A 277 -37.11 -45.05 68.77
N GLY A 278 -36.74 -44.13 69.66
CA GLY A 278 -35.71 -43.11 69.39
C GLY A 278 -34.26 -43.61 69.55
N ILE A 279 -33.34 -42.99 68.81
CA ILE A 279 -31.98 -42.63 69.23
C ILE A 279 -31.66 -41.25 68.63
N SER A 280 -31.09 -40.38 69.46
CA SER A 280 -30.61 -39.02 69.15
C SER A 280 -29.23 -39.04 68.47
N SER A 281 -28.99 -38.12 67.54
CA SER A 281 -27.64 -37.57 67.33
C SER A 281 -27.72 -36.09 66.91
N GLN A 282 -27.13 -35.23 67.73
CA GLN A 282 -26.92 -33.81 67.47
C GLN A 282 -25.83 -33.57 66.41
N VAL A 283 -25.73 -32.29 66.02
CA VAL A 283 -24.56 -31.51 65.51
C VAL A 283 -24.90 -30.90 64.15
N ALA A 284 -24.79 -29.59 63.89
CA ALA A 284 -24.68 -28.39 64.72
C ALA A 284 -25.06 -27.20 63.82
N SER A 285 -25.83 -26.26 64.36
CA SER A 285 -26.07 -24.94 63.80
C SER A 285 -24.99 -23.98 64.24
N ASN A 286 -24.45 -23.12 63.36
CA ASN A 286 -23.83 -21.83 63.69
C ASN A 286 -23.45 -21.04 62.41
N PRO A 287 -23.34 -19.69 62.45
CA PRO A 287 -24.45 -18.82 62.02
C PRO A 287 -24.07 -17.80 60.93
N SER A 288 -25.11 -17.14 60.42
CA SER A 288 -25.14 -15.98 59.51
C SER A 288 -24.43 -14.73 60.05
N LYS A 289 -23.81 -13.94 59.15
CA LYS A 289 -23.51 -12.50 59.34
C LYS A 289 -23.93 -11.66 58.14
N GLU A 290 -24.33 -10.44 58.45
CA GLU A 290 -25.16 -9.47 57.72
C GLU A 290 -24.54 -8.77 56.49
N ILE A 291 -25.37 -8.64 55.45
CA ILE A 291 -25.81 -7.46 54.65
C ILE A 291 -25.05 -6.11 54.79
N SER A 292 -24.36 -5.68 53.68
CA SER A 292 -24.40 -4.41 52.87
C SER A 292 -24.41 -2.98 53.48
N PRO A 293 -24.24 -1.84 52.72
CA PRO A 293 -23.71 -1.56 51.35
C PRO A 293 -22.85 -0.26 51.19
N ALA A 294 -22.41 0.00 49.94
CA ALA A 294 -22.30 1.30 49.23
C ALA A 294 -20.99 2.16 49.19
N ALA A 295 -20.75 2.64 47.96
CA ALA A 295 -20.25 3.96 47.53
C ALA A 295 -18.82 4.10 46.96
N CYS A 296 -18.80 4.77 45.82
CA CYS A 296 -17.73 5.11 44.88
C CYS A 296 -16.46 5.71 45.48
N GLN A 297 -15.31 5.45 44.82
CA GLN A 297 -14.43 6.50 44.28
C GLN A 297 -13.34 5.91 43.36
N GLN A 298 -13.31 6.38 42.10
CA GLN A 298 -12.07 6.54 41.35
C GLN A 298 -11.26 7.69 41.99
N PRO A 299 -9.92 7.69 41.85
CA PRO A 299 -9.33 8.53 40.79
C PRO A 299 -8.14 7.88 40.04
N ASN A 300 -8.08 8.16 38.73
CA ASN A 300 -6.93 8.68 37.95
C ASN A 300 -5.51 8.40 38.53
N LEU A 301 -4.50 7.88 37.83
CA LEU A 301 -3.91 8.30 36.54
C LEU A 301 -2.73 7.32 36.21
N PRO A 302 -1.85 7.55 35.21
CA PRO A 302 -1.73 6.79 33.97
C PRO A 302 -0.48 5.87 33.92
N PHE A 303 -0.54 4.79 33.13
CA PHE A 303 0.68 4.11 32.68
C PHE A 303 0.63 3.91 31.17
N TYR A 304 0.77 5.04 30.45
CA TYR A 304 1.13 5.07 29.02
C TYR A 304 2.29 6.04 28.85
N PHE A 305 3.48 5.60 29.24
CA PHE A 305 4.76 6.17 28.81
C PHE A 305 5.66 5.02 28.36
N ALA A 306 5.30 4.38 27.24
CA ALA A 306 6.18 3.44 26.56
C ALA A 306 5.75 3.20 25.11
N CYS A 307 5.53 4.26 24.32
CA CYS A 307 5.42 4.16 22.85
C CYS A 307 5.64 5.54 22.21
N SER A 308 6.80 6.16 22.43
CA SER A 308 7.28 7.27 21.60
C SER A 308 8.79 7.46 21.75
N LEU A 309 9.56 6.40 21.48
CA LEU A 309 11.02 6.52 21.37
C LEU A 309 11.60 5.89 20.11
N VAL A 310 10.80 5.23 19.26
CA VAL A 310 11.33 4.57 18.05
C VAL A 310 11.43 5.53 16.86
N ASP A 311 10.63 6.59 16.79
CA ASP A 311 10.67 7.54 15.66
C ASP A 311 11.72 8.65 15.79
N MET A 312 12.25 8.91 16.99
CA MET A 312 13.27 9.95 17.17
C MET A 312 14.68 9.48 16.77
N PHE A 313 14.97 8.18 16.86
CA PHE A 313 16.29 7.65 16.49
C PHE A 313 16.52 7.57 14.98
N PHE A 314 15.47 7.46 14.16
CA PHE A 314 15.60 7.43 12.70
C PHE A 314 15.99 8.78 12.10
N HIS A 315 15.52 9.89 12.69
CA HIS A 315 15.92 11.23 12.22
C HIS A 315 17.33 11.64 12.65
N ILE A 316 17.77 11.20 13.83
CA ILE A 316 19.13 11.50 14.34
C ILE A 316 20.19 10.62 13.64
N ALA A 317 19.88 9.36 13.32
CA ALA A 317 20.82 8.45 12.67
C ALA A 317 21.14 8.79 11.20
N ILE A 318 20.27 9.53 10.51
CA ILE A 318 20.49 9.94 9.10
C ILE A 318 21.01 11.39 9.00
N ALA A 319 20.63 12.28 9.93
CA ALA A 319 21.07 13.68 9.89
C ALA A 319 22.57 13.84 10.23
N ILE A 320 23.11 13.03 11.14
CA ILE A 320 24.51 13.12 11.59
C ILE A 320 25.51 12.70 10.48
N PRO A 321 25.32 11.57 9.76
CA PRO A 321 26.24 11.17 8.69
C PRO A 321 26.23 12.15 7.50
N VAL A 322 25.06 12.69 7.14
CA VAL A 322 24.93 13.65 6.02
C VAL A 322 25.58 14.99 6.39
N GLY A 323 25.42 15.46 7.62
CA GLY A 323 26.09 16.67 8.10
C GLY A 323 27.62 16.56 8.10
N ILE A 324 28.16 15.41 8.50
CA ILE A 324 29.61 15.16 8.50
C ILE A 324 30.17 15.08 7.08
N LEU A 325 29.44 14.46 6.14
CA LEU A 325 29.85 14.40 4.73
C LEU A 325 29.87 15.78 4.05
N VAL A 326 28.87 16.62 4.33
CA VAL A 326 28.81 18.00 3.81
C VAL A 326 29.95 18.85 4.41
N TRP A 327 30.22 18.73 5.71
CA TRP A 327 31.31 19.44 6.36
C TRP A 327 32.71 19.02 5.84
N LEU A 328 32.93 17.73 5.59
CA LEU A 328 34.18 17.23 5.00
C LEU A 328 34.38 17.65 3.55
N TRP A 329 33.29 17.87 2.80
CA TRP A 329 33.35 18.33 1.40
C TRP A 329 33.65 19.83 1.29
N GLN A 330 33.18 20.64 2.24
CA GLN A 330 33.47 22.08 2.29
C GLN A 330 34.89 22.43 2.76
N LYS A 331 35.61 21.47 3.36
CA LYS A 331 36.97 21.66 3.91
C LYS A 331 38.08 21.18 2.97
N ARG A 332 37.72 20.76 1.75
CA ARG A 332 38.63 20.25 0.72
C ARG A 332 38.73 21.21 -0.45
#